data_AF-A0A2E4Z7X4-F1
#
_entry.id   AF-A0A2E4Z7X4-F1
#
_cell.length_a   1.000
_cell.length_b   1.000
_cell.length_c   1.000
_cell.angle_alpha   90.00
_cell.angle_beta   90.00
_cell.angle_gamma   90.00
#
_symmetry.space_group_name_H-M   'P 1'
#
loop_
_entity.id
_entity.type
_entity.pdbx_description
1 polymer ?
#
loop_
_entity_poly.entity_id
_entity_poly.type
_entity_poly.pdbx_seq_one_letter_code
_entity_poly.pdbx_strand_id
1 'polypeptide(L)'
;MSEALQDETDNGFTERQREVLDVVLGLMVEEGDGFSVARIARAASCSKETLYKWFGDRDGILTATVQWQASRVRAGEYDRQRLDAA
;
A
#
# COMPACT_ATOMS: atom_id res chain seq x y z
N MET A 1 -17.18 -19.67 16.24
CA MET A 1 -17.60 -18.44 15.55
C MET A 1 -16.31 -17.69 15.28
N SER A 2 -15.82 -17.82 14.05
CA SER A 2 -14.45 -17.54 13.65
C SER A 2 -14.14 -16.05 13.62
N GLU A 3 -12.94 -15.74 14.11
CA GLU A 3 -12.01 -14.74 13.58
C GLU A 3 -12.35 -13.26 13.80
N ALA A 4 -12.05 -12.83 15.04
CA ALA A 4 -11.51 -11.50 15.30
C ALA A 4 -10.01 -11.47 14.91
N LEU A 5 -9.73 -11.51 13.61
CA LEU A 5 -8.43 -11.23 12.99
C LEU A 5 -8.72 -10.17 11.90
N GLN A 6 -8.20 -8.96 11.88
CA GLN A 6 -6.97 -8.40 12.45
C GLN A 6 -7.14 -6.87 12.64
N ASP A 7 -6.96 -6.42 13.88
CA ASP A 7 -6.63 -5.04 14.23
C ASP A 7 -5.10 -4.83 14.08
N GLU A 8 -4.55 -5.07 12.88
CA GLU A 8 -3.11 -4.91 12.58
C GLU A 8 -2.93 -4.03 11.33
N THR A 9 -3.67 -2.93 11.28
CA THR A 9 -3.43 -1.84 10.31
C THR A 9 -2.98 -0.56 10.99
N ASP A 10 -2.34 -0.70 12.15
CA ASP A 10 -1.59 0.36 12.79
C ASP A 10 -0.09 -0.01 12.80
N ASN A 11 0.67 0.74 12.00
CA ASN A 11 2.13 0.83 11.98
C ASN A 11 2.98 -0.41 11.65
N GLY A 12 3.21 -0.61 10.35
CA GLY A 12 4.56 -0.94 9.89
C GLY A 12 4.67 -1.76 8.62
N PHE A 13 4.17 -1.24 7.48
CA PHE A 13 4.62 -1.82 6.21
C PHE A 13 6.15 -1.79 6.17
N THR A 14 6.75 -2.95 5.93
CA THR A 14 8.21 -3.06 5.73
C THR A 14 8.63 -2.16 4.58
N GLU A 15 9.91 -1.77 4.52
CA GLU A 15 10.41 -0.95 3.41
C GLU A 15 10.08 -1.57 2.04
N ARG A 16 10.25 -2.90 1.91
CA ARG A 16 9.87 -3.60 0.68
C ARG A 16 8.38 -3.56 0.37
N GLN A 17 7.51 -3.72 1.37
CA GLN A 17 6.08 -3.59 1.15
C GLN A 17 5.70 -2.16 0.74
N ARG A 18 6.34 -1.14 1.32
CA ARG A 18 6.12 0.26 0.95
C ARG A 18 6.54 0.56 -0.49
N GLU A 19 7.69 0.05 -0.92
CA GLU A 19 8.13 0.15 -2.32
C GLU A 19 7.11 -0.50 -3.27
N VAL A 20 6.61 -1.68 -2.92
CA VAL A 20 5.59 -2.38 -3.70
C VAL A 20 4.30 -1.57 -3.79
N LEU A 21 3.82 -1.00 -2.67
CA LEU A 21 2.62 -0.17 -2.65
C LEU A 21 2.78 1.14 -3.44
N ASP A 22 3.99 1.71 -3.49
CA ASP A 22 4.29 2.88 -4.33
C ASP A 22 4.22 2.53 -5.82
N VAL A 23 4.80 1.39 -6.22
CA VAL A 23 4.71 0.89 -7.59
C VAL A 23 3.27 0.58 -8.00
N VAL A 24 2.47 -0.02 -7.09
CA VAL A 24 1.04 -0.28 -7.34
C VAL A 24 0.31 1.02 -7.61
N LEU A 25 0.52 2.05 -6.78
CA LEU A 25 -0.12 3.34 -6.98
C LEU A 25 0.28 3.98 -8.31
N GLY A 26 1.57 3.97 -8.66
CA GLY A 26 2.05 4.49 -9.95
C GLY A 26 1.34 3.80 -11.12
N LEU A 27 1.22 2.48 -11.06
CA LEU A 27 0.52 1.69 -12.06
C LEU A 27 -0.98 2.05 -12.16
N MET A 28 -1.64 2.32 -11.03
CA MET A 28 -3.05 2.75 -11.00
C MET A 28 -3.23 4.13 -11.65
N VAL A 29 -2.29 5.05 -11.44
CA VAL A 29 -2.32 6.39 -12.04
C VAL A 29 -2.06 6.33 -13.55
N GLU A 30 -1.15 5.46 -14.00
CA GLU A 30 -0.80 5.35 -15.42
C GLU A 30 -1.85 4.58 -16.24
N GLU A 31 -2.36 3.45 -15.73
CA GLU A 31 -3.19 2.53 -16.53
C GLU A 31 -4.69 2.57 -16.18
N GLY A 32 -5.09 3.28 -15.12
CA GLY A 32 -6.49 3.37 -14.70
C GLY A 32 -7.07 1.98 -14.40
N ASP A 33 -8.21 1.60 -14.99
CA ASP A 33 -8.87 0.30 -14.75
C ASP A 33 -8.11 -0.91 -15.36
N GLY A 34 -7.11 -0.67 -16.21
CA GLY A 34 -6.38 -1.73 -16.93
C GLY A 34 -5.36 -2.51 -16.09
N PHE A 35 -5.10 -2.11 -14.84
CA PHE A 35 -4.09 -2.79 -14.05
C PHE A 35 -4.54 -4.18 -13.56
N SER A 36 -3.57 -5.10 -13.46
CA SER A 36 -3.80 -6.48 -13.02
C SER A 36 -2.74 -6.89 -12.01
N VAL A 37 -3.06 -7.82 -11.10
CA VAL A 37 -2.10 -8.35 -10.10
C VAL A 37 -0.85 -8.95 -10.77
N ALA A 38 -0.98 -9.52 -11.97
CA ALA A 38 0.16 -9.99 -12.76
C ALA A 38 1.11 -8.87 -13.19
N ARG A 39 0.57 -7.70 -13.54
CA ARG A 39 1.35 -6.53 -13.94
C ARG A 39 1.99 -5.88 -12.72
N ILE A 40 1.27 -5.81 -11.60
CA ILE A 40 1.81 -5.39 -10.30
C ILE A 40 3.02 -6.25 -9.93
N ALA A 41 2.87 -7.57 -9.97
CA ALA A 41 3.96 -8.52 -9.70
C ALA A 41 5.20 -8.24 -10.56
N ARG A 42 4.99 -8.02 -11.87
CA ARG A 42 6.06 -7.68 -12.80
C ARG A 42 6.70 -6.32 -12.49
N ALA A 43 5.90 -5.28 -12.23
CA ALA A 43 6.37 -3.93 -11.98
C ALA A 43 7.13 -3.83 -10.65
N ALA A 44 6.64 -4.50 -9.61
CA ALA A 44 7.25 -4.54 -8.28
C ALA A 44 8.37 -5.58 -8.15
N SER A 45 8.72 -6.29 -9.25
CA SER A 45 9.69 -7.41 -9.24
C SER A 45 9.42 -8.44 -8.14
N CYS A 46 8.13 -8.71 -7.86
CA CYS A 46 7.69 -9.63 -6.81
C CYS A 46 6.79 -10.73 -7.41
N SER A 47 6.82 -11.92 -6.82
CA SER A 47 5.91 -13.00 -7.22
C SER A 47 4.48 -12.72 -6.76
N LYS A 48 3.49 -13.18 -7.54
CA LYS A 48 2.07 -13.10 -7.12
C LYS A 48 1.82 -13.76 -5.77
N GLU A 49 2.49 -14.88 -5.50
CA GLU A 49 2.39 -15.57 -4.20
C GLU A 49 2.86 -14.68 -3.04
N THR A 50 3.93 -13.92 -3.24
CA THR A 50 4.43 -12.95 -2.25
C THR A 50 3.43 -11.84 -2.01
N LEU A 51 2.82 -11.30 -3.08
CA LEU A 51 1.78 -10.27 -2.96
C LEU A 51 0.57 -10.77 -2.18
N TYR A 52 0.08 -11.98 -2.48
CA TYR A 52 -1.04 -12.55 -1.75
C TYR A 52 -0.69 -12.90 -0.29
N LYS A 53 0.55 -13.30 0.00
CA LYS A 53 1.02 -13.49 1.38
C LYS A 53 1.03 -12.20 2.19
N TRP A 54 1.37 -11.06 1.58
CA TRP A 54 1.44 -9.78 2.29
C TRP A 54 0.11 -9.05 2.37
N PHE A 55 -0.69 -9.13 1.31
CA PHE A 55 -1.85 -8.26 1.13
C PHE A 55 -3.15 -9.05 0.98
N GLY A 56 -3.12 -10.38 1.10
CA GLY A 56 -4.29 -11.24 0.99
C GLY A 56 -4.72 -11.45 -0.45
N ASP A 57 -5.57 -10.56 -0.96
CA ASP A 57 -6.19 -10.65 -2.28
C ASP A 57 -6.11 -9.31 -3.03
N ARG A 58 -6.79 -9.20 -4.19
CA ARG A 58 -6.76 -7.97 -4.99
C ARG A 58 -7.28 -6.77 -4.21
N ASP A 59 -8.36 -6.94 -3.45
CA ASP A 59 -8.96 -5.88 -2.65
C ASP A 59 -8.04 -5.50 -1.48
N GLY A 60 -7.41 -6.49 -0.85
CA GLY A 60 -6.43 -6.24 0.21
C GLY A 60 -5.19 -5.46 -0.28
N ILE A 61 -4.72 -5.70 -1.51
CA ILE A 61 -3.66 -4.87 -2.13
C ILE A 61 -4.12 -3.41 -2.29
N LEU A 62 -5.37 -3.19 -2.73
CA LEU A 62 -5.93 -1.85 -2.93
C LEU A 62 -6.12 -1.12 -1.60
N THR A 63 -6.71 -1.81 -0.62
CA THR A 63 -6.92 -1.31 0.73
C THR A 63 -5.59 -0.93 1.38
N ALA A 64 -4.57 -1.78 1.28
CA ALA A 64 -3.22 -1.48 1.78
C ALA A 64 -2.58 -0.28 1.07
N THR A 65 -2.80 -0.14 -0.24
CA THR A 65 -2.29 1.00 -1.03
C THR A 65 -2.93 2.32 -0.56
N VAL A 66 -4.24 2.34 -0.35
CA VAL A 66 -4.96 3.52 0.15
C VAL A 66 -4.52 3.88 1.57
N GLN A 67 -4.39 2.90 2.46
CA GLN A 67 -3.91 3.12 3.82
C GLN A 67 -2.47 3.68 3.83
N TRP A 68 -1.58 3.14 3.00
CA TRP A 68 -0.22 3.64 2.83
C TRP A 68 -0.20 5.09 2.35
N GLN A 69 -1.03 5.44 1.37
CA GLN A 69 -1.15 6.82 0.90
C GLN A 69 -1.69 7.76 1.98
N ALA A 70 -2.75 7.35 2.67
CA ALA A 70 -3.32 8.15 3.75
C ALA A 70 -2.30 8.40 4.88
N SER A 71 -1.46 7.40 5.20
CA SER A 71 -0.39 7.55 6.20
C SER A 71 0.76 8.44 5.73
N ARG A 72 1.13 8.40 4.44
CA ARG A 72 2.12 9.33 3.87
C ARG A 72 1.63 10.77 3.83
N VAL A 73 0.36 10.98 3.45
CA VAL A 73 -0.26 12.31 3.41
C VAL A 73 -0.29 12.90 4.81
N ARG A 74 -0.77 12.13 5.80
CA ARG A 74 -0.76 12.55 7.21
C ARG A 74 0.63 12.88 7.73
N ALA A 75 1.65 12.08 7.41
CA ALA A 75 3.03 12.36 7.77
C ALA A 75 3.53 13.68 7.16
N GLY A 76 3.20 13.95 5.89
CA GLY A 76 3.57 15.19 5.20
C GLY A 76 2.77 16.42 5.66
N GLU A 77 1.54 16.26 6.15
CA GLU A 77 0.77 17.33 6.79
C GLU A 77 1.33 17.68 8.17
N TYR A 78 1.67 16.66 8.97
CA TYR A 78 2.29 16.87 10.28
C TYR A 78 3.64 17.59 10.19
N ASP A 79 4.48 17.22 9.21
CA ASP A 79 5.77 17.88 8.99
C ASP A 79 5.60 19.36 8.62
N ARG A 80 4.63 19.70 7.75
CA ARG A 80 4.29 21.09 7.41
C ARG A 80 3.80 21.88 8.62
N GLN A 81 2.84 21.35 9.39
CA GLN A 81 2.34 22.03 10.60
C GLN A 81 3.45 22.31 11.63
N ARG A 82 4.47 21.45 11.71
CA ARG A 82 5.62 21.66 12.58
C ARG A 82 6.54 22.79 12.12
N LEU A 83 6.64 23.01 10.80
CA LEU A 83 7.46 24.05 10.20
C LEU A 83 6.78 25.42 10.28
N ASP A 84 5.45 25.47 10.18
CA ASP A 84 4.65 26.70 10.31
C ASP A 84 4.48 27.19 11.77
N ALA A 85 4.97 26.42 12.75
CA ALA A 85 4.87 26.73 14.19
C ALA A 85 6.14 27.36 14.81
N ALA A 86 7.08 27.85 13.98
CA ALA A 86 8.36 28.42 14.41
C ALA A 86 8.48 29.93 14.15
#